data_AF-A0A0K0VL29-F1
#
_entry.id   AF-A0A0K0VL29-F1
#
_cell.length_a   1.000
_cell.length_b   1.000
_cell.length_c   1.000
_cell.angle_alpha   90.00
_cell.angle_beta   90.00
_cell.angle_gamma   90.00
#
_symmetry.space_group_name_H-M   'P 1'
#
loop_
_entity.id
_entity.type
_entity.pdbx_description
1 polymer ?
#
loop_
_entity_poly.entity_id
_entity_poly.type
_entity_poly.pdbx_seq_one_letter_code
_entity_poly.pdbx_strand_id
1 'polypeptide(L)'
;MLFMYMRCRFSLSYRELEEIASIRGAKIDHVTLQRWLIKFSPLIDKEVRKRKKPVGNSWRMDETYIKVNGYIYIEPLTLVGILLSSY
;
A
#
# COMPACT_ATOMS: atom_id res chain seq x y z
N MET A 1 4.18 -16.96 -7.18
CA MET A 1 3.40 -15.70 -7.26
C MET A 1 2.39 -15.49 -6.12
N LEU A 2 1.86 -16.57 -5.50
CA LEU A 2 0.92 -16.47 -4.37
C LEU A 2 1.40 -15.56 -3.23
N PHE A 3 2.66 -15.68 -2.82
CA PHE A 3 3.24 -14.88 -1.74
C PHE A 3 3.30 -13.37 -2.04
N MET A 4 3.50 -13.00 -3.32
CA MET A 4 3.46 -11.60 -3.74
C MET A 4 2.04 -11.04 -3.67
N TYR A 5 1.06 -11.82 -4.10
CA TYR A 5 -0.36 -11.45 -4.00
C TYR A 5 -0.76 -11.26 -2.53
N MET A 6 -0.37 -12.18 -1.65
CA MET A 6 -0.66 -12.08 -0.21
C MET A 6 -0.03 -10.85 0.43
N ARG A 7 1.21 -10.50 0.06
CA ARG A 7 1.83 -9.23 0.49
C ARG A 7 0.98 -8.03 0.12
N CYS A 8 0.57 -7.92 -1.14
CA CYS A 8 -0.18 -6.77 -1.62
C CYS A 8 -1.59 -6.70 -1.02
N ARG A 9 -2.21 -7.85 -0.72
CA ARG A 9 -3.61 -7.90 -0.26
C ARG A 9 -3.77 -7.74 1.26
N PHE A 10 -2.84 -8.26 2.05
CA PHE A 10 -2.97 -8.39 3.52
C PHE A 10 -1.91 -7.62 4.30
N SER A 11 -1.07 -6.80 3.65
CA SER A 11 -0.04 -5.97 4.31
C SER A 11 0.88 -6.75 5.27
N LEU A 12 1.14 -8.03 4.96
CA LEU A 12 1.97 -8.93 5.77
C LEU A 12 3.45 -8.49 5.79
N SER A 13 4.18 -8.83 6.85
CA SER A 13 5.63 -8.70 6.94
C SER A 13 6.38 -9.79 6.15
N TYR A 14 7.70 -9.64 5.97
CA TYR A 14 8.50 -10.65 5.24
C TYR A 14 8.64 -11.95 6.03
N ARG A 15 8.67 -11.86 7.37
CA ARG A 15 8.78 -13.01 8.27
C ARG A 15 7.49 -13.83 8.30
N GLU A 16 6.34 -13.16 8.39
CA GLU A 16 5.04 -13.87 8.33
C GLU A 16 4.85 -14.59 6.99
N LEU A 17 5.32 -13.99 5.88
CA LEU A 17 5.29 -14.65 4.57
C LEU A 17 6.22 -15.87 4.51
N GLU A 18 7.38 -15.82 5.16
CA GLU A 18 8.29 -16.96 5.29
C GLU A 18 7.66 -18.08 6.13
N GLU A 19 7.00 -17.75 7.24
CA GLU A 19 6.25 -18.72 8.05
C GLU A 19 5.13 -19.38 7.25
N ILE A 20 4.33 -18.59 6.51
CA ILE A 20 3.26 -19.11 5.64
C ILE A 20 3.84 -19.97 4.51
N ALA A 21 5.00 -19.61 3.97
CA ALA A 21 5.68 -20.42 2.96
C ALA A 21 6.16 -21.75 3.55
N SER A 22 6.74 -21.71 4.74
CA SER A 22 7.21 -22.89 5.48
C SER A 22 6.04 -23.84 5.81
N ILE A 23 4.89 -23.31 6.25
CA ILE A 23 3.67 -24.10 6.51
C ILE A 23 3.19 -24.81 5.24
N ARG A 24 3.34 -24.19 4.05
CA ARG A 24 3.01 -24.81 2.76
C ARG A 24 4.08 -25.76 2.23
N GLY A 25 5.14 -26.02 2.99
CA GLY A 25 6.27 -26.87 2.58
C GLY A 25 7.26 -26.19 1.63
N ALA A 26 7.14 -24.87 1.42
CA ALA A 26 8.08 -24.10 0.61
C ALA A 26 9.07 -23.37 1.54
N LYS A 27 10.30 -23.90 1.66
CA LYS A 27 11.35 -23.29 2.46
C LYS A 27 11.99 -22.13 1.68
N ILE A 28 11.46 -20.92 1.87
CA ILE A 28 11.87 -19.70 1.16
C ILE A 28 12.37 -18.70 2.19
N ASP A 29 13.64 -18.30 2.06
CA ASP A 29 14.21 -17.25 2.90
C ASP A 29 13.59 -15.87 2.60
N HIS A 30 13.39 -15.06 3.64
CA HIS A 30 12.81 -13.71 3.54
C HIS A 30 13.53 -12.80 2.53
N VAL A 31 14.86 -12.96 2.34
CA VAL A 31 15.65 -12.21 1.35
C VAL A 31 15.22 -12.55 -0.08
N THR A 32 14.83 -13.80 -0.33
CA THR A 32 14.35 -14.25 -1.64
C THR A 32 13.01 -13.59 -1.99
N LEU A 33 12.10 -13.50 -1.01
CA LEU A 33 10.83 -12.79 -1.15
C LEU A 33 11.04 -11.30 -1.40
N GLN A 34 12.00 -10.67 -0.72
CA GLN A 34 12.36 -9.28 -0.95
C GLN A 34 12.88 -9.04 -2.37
N ARG A 35 13.80 -9.89 -2.86
CA ARG A 35 14.33 -9.82 -4.24
C ARG A 35 13.22 -9.98 -5.28
N TRP A 36 12.28 -10.90 -5.06
CA TRP A 36 11.11 -11.02 -5.93
C TRP A 36 10.25 -9.76 -5.88
N LEU A 37 10.03 -9.19 -4.70
CA LEU A 37 9.29 -7.93 -4.57
C LEU A 37 9.90 -6.80 -5.39
N ILE A 38 11.21 -6.60 -5.28
CA ILE A 38 11.93 -5.57 -6.03
C ILE A 38 11.81 -5.81 -7.55
N LYS A 39 11.91 -7.07 -7.99
CA LYS A 39 11.85 -7.42 -9.42
C LYS A 39 10.45 -7.26 -10.02
N PHE A 40 9.42 -7.68 -9.29
CA PHE A 40 8.04 -7.72 -9.82
C PHE A 40 7.21 -6.48 -9.47
N SER A 41 7.58 -5.70 -8.45
CA SER A 41 6.91 -4.44 -8.10
C SER A 41 6.73 -3.51 -9.31
N PRO A 42 7.77 -3.20 -10.12
CA PRO A 42 7.60 -2.32 -11.28
C PRO A 42 6.73 -2.94 -12.40
N LEU A 43 6.74 -4.27 -12.53
CA LEU A 43 5.89 -4.97 -13.51
C LEU A 43 4.42 -4.89 -13.13
N ILE A 44 4.12 -5.12 -11.84
CA ILE A 44 2.78 -4.99 -11.29
C ILE A 44 2.32 -3.53 -11.37
N ASP A 45 3.17 -2.58 -10.99
CA ASP A 45 2.84 -1.15 -11.04
C ASP A 45 2.55 -0.70 -12.49
N LYS A 46 3.34 -1.14 -13.47
CA LYS A 46 3.09 -0.85 -14.88
C LYS A 46 1.74 -1.40 -15.35
N GLU A 47 1.40 -2.62 -14.96
CA GLU A 47 0.13 -3.26 -15.34
C GLU A 47 -1.07 -2.62 -14.62
N VAL A 48 -0.92 -2.26 -13.34
CA VAL A 48 -1.92 -1.54 -12.56
C VAL A 48 -2.14 -0.15 -13.16
N ARG A 49 -1.08 0.61 -13.48
CA ARG A 49 -1.18 1.92 -14.11
C ARG A 49 -1.88 1.88 -15.47
N LYS A 50 -1.62 0.86 -16.28
CA LYS A 50 -2.34 0.66 -17.56
C LYS A 50 -3.83 0.44 -17.37
N ARG A 51 -4.23 -0.29 -16.32
CA ARG A 51 -5.63 -0.58 -16.01
C ARG A 51 -6.31 0.53 -15.21
N LYS A 52 -5.55 1.38 -14.55
CA LYS A 52 -6.04 2.52 -13.78
C LYS A 52 -6.53 3.57 -14.76
N LYS A 53 -7.82 3.91 -14.69
CA LYS A 53 -8.39 5.04 -15.45
C LYS A 53 -7.61 6.31 -15.10
N PRO A 54 -7.37 7.22 -16.06
CA PRO A 54 -6.82 8.53 -15.74
C PRO A 54 -7.72 9.17 -14.68
N VAL A 55 -7.12 9.53 -13.54
CA VAL A 55 -7.80 10.30 -12.51
C VAL A 55 -8.13 11.65 -13.13
N GLY A 56 -9.42 11.93 -13.33
CA GLY A 56 -9.87 13.26 -13.72
C GLY A 56 -9.51 14.28 -12.64
N ASN A 57 -9.49 15.58 -12.99
CA ASN A 57 -9.13 16.71 -12.13
C ASN A 57 -9.90 16.81 -10.78
N SER A 58 -10.91 15.97 -10.55
CA SER A 58 -11.58 15.86 -9.26
C SER A 58 -10.96 14.74 -8.43
N TRP A 59 -10.10 15.11 -7.49
CA TRP A 59 -9.69 14.21 -6.42
C TRP A 59 -10.84 14.15 -5.40
N ARG A 60 -11.53 13.00 -5.31
CA ARG A 60 -12.44 12.75 -4.18
C ARG A 60 -11.61 12.08 -3.11
N MET A 61 -11.19 12.88 -2.13
CA MET A 61 -10.60 12.38 -0.91
C MET A 61 -11.78 12.00 -0.01
N ASP A 62 -11.89 10.74 0.38
CA ASP A 62 -12.90 10.31 1.33
C ASP A 62 -12.61 11.02 2.66
N GLU A 63 -13.28 12.15 2.90
CA GLU A 63 -13.18 12.94 4.12
C GLU A 63 -13.43 12.01 5.30
N THR A 64 -12.36 11.71 6.05
CA THR A 64 -12.44 10.82 7.19
C THR A 64 -12.83 11.69 8.37
N TYR A 65 -14.12 11.72 8.70
CA TYR A 65 -14.65 12.43 9.85
C TYR A 65 -14.14 11.80 11.14
N ILE A 66 -13.09 12.36 11.74
CA ILE A 66 -12.60 11.92 13.04
C ILE A 66 -13.36 12.72 14.11
N LYS A 67 -14.30 12.06 14.78
CA LYS A 67 -15.07 12.66 15.89
C LYS A 67 -14.27 12.51 17.18
N VAL A 68 -13.71 13.62 17.69
CA VAL A 68 -13.01 13.65 18.99
C VAL A 68 -13.81 14.54 19.95
N ASN A 69 -14.22 13.98 21.10
CA ASN A 69 -14.97 14.68 22.14
C ASN A 69 -16.23 15.44 21.66
N GLY A 70 -16.98 14.88 20.71
CA GLY A 70 -18.23 15.48 20.23
C GLY A 70 -18.06 16.60 19.21
N TYR A 71 -16.83 17.04 18.94
CA TYR A 71 -16.52 18.01 17.90
C TYR A 71 -16.08 17.29 16.62
N ILE A 72 -16.63 17.74 15.49
CA ILE A 72 -16.25 17.26 14.17
C ILE A 72 -15.13 18.18 13.68
N TYR A 73 -13.91 17.67 13.66
CA TYR A 73 -12.79 18.36 13.04
C TYR A 73 -12.79 17.99 11.56
N ILE A 74 -13.15 18.94 10.71
CA ILE A 74 -12.83 18.86 9.28
C ILE A 74 -11.39 19.35 9.19
N GLU A 75 -10.43 18.46 8.93
CA GLU A 75 -9.12 18.91 8.46
C GLU A 75 -9.20 19.10 6.95
N PRO A 76 -9.37 20.34 6.43
CA PRO A 76 -9.19 20.58 5.02
C PRO A 76 -7.71 20.38 4.70
N LEU A 77 -7.40 19.36 3.90
CA LEU A 77 -6.05 19.04 3.42
C LEU A 77 -5.34 20.18 2.66
N THR A 78 -6.01 21.31 2.42
CA THR A 78 -5.37 22.51 1.87
C THR A 78 -4.27 23.06 2.79
N LEU A 79 -4.40 22.92 4.11
CA LEU A 79 -3.39 23.43 5.05
C LEU A 79 -2.16 22.50 5.15
N VAL A 80 -2.36 21.18 5.09
CA VAL A 80 -1.26 20.19 5.15
C VAL A 80 -0.40 20.22 3.88
N GLY A 81 -1.01 20.43 2.71
CA GLY A 81 -0.29 20.54 1.44
C GLY A 81 0.60 21.79 1.32
N ILE A 82 0.20 22.91 1.93
CA ILE A 82 0.99 24.16 1.92
C ILE A 82 2.10 24.10 2.98
N LEU A 83 1.82 23.53 4.16
CA LEU A 83 2.81 23.43 5.24
C LEU A 83 3.94 22.44 4.93
N LEU A 84 3.67 21.33 4.24
CA LEU A 84 4.71 20.36 3.84
C LEU A 84 5.54 20.80 2.62
N SER A 85 5.16 21.88 1.92
CA SER A 85 5.99 22.49 0.86
C SER A 85 6.98 23.53 1.40
N SER A 86 6.97 23.81 2.72
CA SER A 86 7.80 24.84 3.36
C SER A 86 8.79 24.28 4.39
N TYR A 87 9.03 22.95 4.39
CA TYR A 87 10.06 22.28 5.20
C TYR A 87 10.91 21.35 4.33
#